data_AF-A0A443R227-F1
#
_entry.id   AF-A0A443R227-F1
#
_cell.length_a   1.000
_cell.length_b   1.000
_cell.length_c   1.000
_cell.angle_alpha   90.00
_cell.angle_beta   90.00
_cell.angle_gamma   90.00
#
_symmetry.space_group_name_H-M   'P 1'
#
loop_
_entity.id
_entity.type
_entity.pdbx_description
1 polymer ?
#
loop_
_entity_poly.entity_id
_entity_poly.type
_entity_poly.pdbx_seq_one_letter_code
_entity_poly.pdbx_strand_id
1 'polypeptide(L)'
;MAIMHPLKPRMSKTTTLNITICIWILSTILSFPNILYSTTQSEYFTNGDYRVICFNMWPDGYSSESSADYIYNVIIWIVAYVIPISSMTFTYFRVGRELWGSQSIGECTAKQIESVQSKR
;
A
#
# COMPACT_ATOMS: atom_id res chain seq x y z
N MET A 1 -2.29 -5.17 15.39
CA MET A 1 -2.37 -6.25 16.41
C MET A 1 -1.51 -5.99 17.64
N ALA A 2 -0.31 -5.43 17.51
CA ALA A 2 0.56 -5.17 18.66
C ALA A 2 -0.06 -4.26 19.74
N ILE A 3 -0.81 -3.23 19.33
CA ILE A 3 -1.45 -2.29 20.27
C ILE A 3 -2.74 -2.87 20.84
N MET A 4 -3.60 -3.44 19.98
CA MET A 4 -4.90 -4.00 20.38
C MET A 4 -4.80 -5.27 21.24
N HIS A 5 -3.78 -6.11 21.01
CA HIS A 5 -3.61 -7.41 21.68
C HIS A 5 -2.13 -7.64 22.01
N PRO A 6 -1.60 -6.99 23.07
CA PRO A 6 -0.17 -7.02 23.39
C PRO A 6 0.37 -8.41 23.74
N LEU A 7 -0.49 -9.33 24.21
CA LEU A 7 -0.12 -10.69 24.63
C LEU A 7 -0.32 -11.76 23.53
N LYS A 8 -0.81 -11.38 22.34
CA LYS A 8 -1.00 -12.33 21.24
C LYS A 8 0.33 -12.55 20.50
N PRO A 9 0.79 -13.79 20.28
CA PRO A 9 2.04 -14.06 19.57
C PRO A 9 2.01 -13.44 18.17
N ARG A 10 3.13 -12.82 17.79
CA ARG A 10 3.30 -12.09 16.53
C ARG A 10 3.13 -13.05 15.34
N MET A 11 2.71 -12.50 14.19
CA MET A 11 2.64 -13.28 12.94
C MET A 11 3.95 -14.02 12.70
N SER A 12 3.84 -15.31 12.37
CA SER A 12 4.99 -16.18 12.11
C SER A 12 5.85 -15.62 10.98
N LYS A 13 7.16 -15.89 11.02
CA LYS A 13 8.11 -15.50 9.97
C LYS A 13 7.66 -16.00 8.59
N THR A 14 7.13 -17.22 8.53
CA THR A 14 6.60 -17.83 7.30
C THR A 14 5.42 -17.04 6.73
N THR A 15 4.51 -16.56 7.59
CA THR A 15 3.35 -15.76 7.15
C THR A 15 3.81 -14.43 6.57
N THR A 16 4.74 -13.74 7.23
CA THR A 16 5.31 -12.48 6.72
C THR A 16 6.03 -12.68 5.39
N LEU A 17 6.81 -13.75 5.26
CA LEU A 17 7.51 -14.07 4.02
C LEU A 17 6.53 -14.32 2.87
N ASN A 18 5.47 -15.11 3.11
CA ASN A 18 4.45 -15.39 2.11
C ASN A 18 3.74 -14.11 1.64
N ILE A 19 3.38 -13.22 2.57
CA ILE A 19 2.76 -11.93 2.23
C ILE A 19 3.68 -11.09 1.35
N THR A 20 4.97 -10.99 1.71
CA THR A 20 5.96 -10.25 0.92
C THR A 20 6.08 -10.82 -0.49
N ILE A 21 6.18 -12.14 -0.64
CA ILE A 21 6.26 -12.80 -1.96
C ILE A 21 5.00 -12.50 -2.78
N CYS A 22 3.81 -12.59 -2.19
CA CYS A 22 2.57 -12.25 -2.88
C CYS A 22 2.56 -10.80 -3.38
N ILE A 23 3.03 -9.85 -2.56
CA ILE A 23 3.15 -8.42 -2.96
C ILE A 23 4.10 -8.28 -4.15
N TRP A 24 5.26 -8.94 -4.13
CA TRP A 24 6.21 -8.89 -5.25
C TRP A 24 5.62 -9.42 -6.55
N ILE A 25 4.94 -10.57 -6.49
CA ILE A 25 4.30 -11.18 -7.66
C ILE A 25 3.21 -10.24 -8.21
N LEU A 26 2.32 -9.74 -7.34
CA LEU A 26 1.26 -8.82 -7.75
C LEU A 26 1.81 -7.53 -8.37
N SER A 27 2.84 -6.93 -7.76
CA SER A 27 3.50 -5.72 -8.29
C SER A 27 4.14 -5.96 -9.66
N THR A 28 4.75 -7.13 -9.85
CA THR A 28 5.36 -7.51 -11.13
C THR A 28 4.28 -7.67 -12.21
N ILE A 29 3.18 -8.36 -11.89
CA ILE A 29 2.04 -8.54 -12.80
C ILE A 29 1.43 -7.20 -13.18
N LEU A 30 1.21 -6.31 -12.21
CA LEU A 30 0.67 -4.97 -12.47
C LEU A 30 1.58 -4.14 -13.35
N SER A 31 2.90 -4.28 -13.23
CA SER A 31 3.88 -3.52 -14.03
C SER A 31 4.09 -4.08 -15.43
N PHE A 32 3.70 -5.34 -15.66
CA PHE A 32 3.94 -6.05 -16.92
C PHE A 32 3.39 -5.34 -18.17
N PRO A 33 2.16 -4.77 -18.17
CA PRO A 33 1.65 -4.04 -19.33
C PRO A 33 2.48 -2.82 -19.71
N ASN A 34 2.99 -2.05 -18.74
CA ASN A 34 3.88 -0.92 -19.02
C ASN A 34 5.13 -1.36 -19.77
N ILE A 35 5.71 -2.51 -19.41
CA ILE A 35 6.92 -3.03 -20.07
C ILE A 35 6.63 -3.42 -21.52
N LEU A 36 5.47 -4.03 -21.79
CA LEU A 36 5.10 -4.47 -23.13
C LEU A 36 4.74 -3.32 -24.07
N TYR A 37 4.06 -2.28 -23.54
CA TYR A 37 3.51 -1.19 -24.34
C TYR A 37 4.36 0.09 -24.32
N SER A 38 5.47 0.12 -23.57
CA SER A 38 6.41 1.25 -23.56
C SER A 38 7.14 1.38 -24.89
N THR A 39 6.78 2.39 -25.67
CA THR A 39 7.42 2.71 -26.96
C THR A 39 8.15 4.04 -26.91
N THR A 40 9.14 4.21 -27.78
CA THR A 40 9.86 5.48 -27.95
C THR A 40 9.58 6.08 -29.32
N GLN A 41 9.25 7.37 -29.37
CA GLN A 41 9.20 8.14 -30.62
C GLN A 41 10.14 9.34 -30.55
N SER A 42 10.75 9.67 -31.69
CA SER A 42 11.52 10.89 -31.86
C SER A 42 10.65 11.96 -32.51
N GLU A 43 10.44 13.06 -31.79
CA GLU A 43 9.81 14.26 -32.34
C GLU A 43 10.88 15.23 -32.83
N TYR A 44 10.71 15.73 -34.05
CA TYR A 44 11.57 16.74 -34.65
C TYR A 44 10.89 18.10 -34.52
N PHE A 45 11.58 19.04 -33.89
CA PHE A 45 11.11 20.40 -33.75
C PHE A 45 11.44 21.22 -35.01
N THR A 46 10.66 22.26 -35.26
CA THR A 46 10.81 23.17 -36.42
C THR A 46 12.15 23.91 -36.47
N ASN A 47 12.87 23.99 -35.34
CA ASN A 47 14.21 24.57 -35.22
C ASN A 47 15.35 23.59 -35.52
N GLY A 48 15.06 22.33 -35.88
CA GLY A 48 16.05 21.31 -36.21
C GLY A 48 16.53 20.47 -35.02
N ASP A 49 16.06 20.77 -33.80
CA ASP A 49 16.30 19.92 -32.63
C ASP A 49 15.40 18.68 -32.68
N TYR A 50 15.82 17.61 -32.01
CA TYR A 50 14.98 16.42 -31.83
C TYR A 50 14.91 16.03 -30.35
N ARG A 51 13.76 15.47 -29.95
CA ARG A 51 13.57 14.88 -28.62
C ARG A 51 13.03 13.47 -28.76
N VAL A 52 13.66 12.54 -28.07
CA VAL A 52 13.12 11.18 -27.91
C VAL A 52 12.20 11.19 -26.69
N ILE A 53 10.93 10.89 -26.93
CA ILE A 53 9.92 10.70 -25.89
C ILE A 53 9.65 9.21 -25.71
N CYS A 54 9.46 8.80 -24.46
CA CYS A 54 9.00 7.46 -24.09
C CYS A 54 7.56 7.57 -23.59
N PHE A 55 6.65 6.80 -24.17
CA PHE A 55 5.25 6.77 -23.76
C PHE A 55 4.67 5.37 -23.96
N ASN A 56 3.59 5.08 -23.24
CA ASN A 56 2.86 3.83 -23.41
C ASN A 56 1.93 3.94 -24.63
N MET A 57 2.14 3.08 -25.62
CA MET A 57 1.29 2.96 -26.80
C MET A 57 0.43 1.71 -26.67
N TRP A 58 -0.83 1.91 -26.28
CA TRP A 58 -1.81 0.84 -26.21
C TRP A 58 -2.33 0.48 -27.61
N PRO A 59 -2.76 -0.77 -27.83
CA PRO A 59 -3.20 -1.23 -29.15
C PRO A 59 -4.43 -0.45 -29.68
N ASP A 60 -5.21 0.15 -28.78
CA ASP A 60 -6.44 0.87 -29.11
C ASP A 60 -6.22 2.36 -29.45
N GLY A 61 -4.98 2.87 -29.35
CA GLY A 61 -4.63 4.24 -29.69
C GLY A 61 -3.80 4.96 -28.62
N TYR A 62 -3.60 6.27 -28.83
CA TYR A 62 -2.89 7.14 -27.88
C TYR A 62 -3.67 7.28 -26.56
N SER A 63 -2.96 7.67 -25.51
CA SER A 63 -3.43 7.71 -24.11
C SER A 63 -4.75 8.47 -23.90
N SER A 64 -5.06 9.46 -24.75
CA SER A 64 -6.28 10.27 -24.67
C SER A 64 -7.55 9.53 -25.10
N GLU A 65 -7.42 8.57 -26.02
CA GLU A 65 -8.55 7.88 -26.68
C GLU A 65 -8.62 6.38 -26.31
N SER A 66 -7.57 5.84 -25.69
CA SER A 66 -7.50 4.41 -25.35
C SER A 66 -8.33 4.07 -24.12
N SER A 67 -9.36 3.24 -24.31
CA SER A 67 -10.16 2.68 -23.21
C SER A 67 -9.33 1.74 -22.32
N ALA A 68 -8.37 1.01 -22.89
CA ALA A 68 -7.50 0.10 -22.14
C ALA A 68 -6.58 0.85 -21.17
N ASP A 69 -5.97 1.97 -21.61
CA ASP A 69 -5.15 2.82 -20.72
C ASP A 69 -5.99 3.36 -19.56
N TYR A 70 -7.19 3.85 -19.83
CA TYR A 70 -8.08 4.37 -18.79
C TYR A 70 -8.43 3.29 -17.75
N ILE A 71 -8.87 2.11 -18.20
CA ILE A 71 -9.21 0.99 -17.31
C ILE A 71 -8.00 0.57 -16.48
N TYR A 72 -6.82 0.47 -17.11
CA TYR A 72 -5.58 0.11 -16.44
C TYR A 72 -5.19 1.13 -15.34
N ASN A 73 -5.25 2.42 -15.65
CA ASN A 73 -4.96 3.48 -14.68
C ASN A 73 -5.97 3.49 -13.53
N VAL A 74 -7.26 3.26 -13.79
CA VAL A 74 -8.28 3.12 -12.74
C VAL A 74 -7.98 1.92 -11.84
N ILE A 75 -7.62 0.77 -12.41
CA ILE A 75 -7.25 -0.42 -11.62
C ILE A 75 -6.04 -0.13 -10.73
N ILE A 76 -4.99 0.49 -11.28
CA ILE A 76 -3.81 0.88 -10.50
C ILE A 76 -4.18 1.83 -9.37
N TRP A 77 -4.98 2.85 -9.66
CA TRP A 77 -5.42 3.81 -8.66
C TRP A 77 -6.21 3.13 -7.53
N ILE A 78 -7.09 2.19 -7.85
CA ILE A 78 -7.83 1.43 -6.83
C ILE A 78 -6.88 0.55 -6.02
N VAL A 79 -6.06 -0.26 -6.69
CA VAL A 79 -5.24 -1.31 -6.04
C VAL A 79 -4.06 -0.74 -5.27
N ALA A 80 -3.35 0.23 -5.84
CA ALA A 80 -2.13 0.79 -5.26
C ALA A 80 -2.37 2.01 -4.36
N TYR A 81 -3.53 2.68 -4.47
CA TYR A 81 -3.84 3.88 -3.68
C TYR A 81 -5.05 3.68 -2.76
N VAL A 82 -6.23 3.39 -3.31
CA VAL A 82 -7.48 3.36 -2.52
C VAL A 82 -7.45 2.24 -1.47
N ILE A 83 -7.04 1.03 -1.86
CA ILE A 83 -7.01 -0.12 -0.94
C ILE A 83 -6.01 0.11 0.21
N PRO A 84 -4.75 0.50 -0.02
CA PRO A 84 -3.79 0.74 1.07
C PRO A 84 -4.22 1.88 1.98
N ILE A 85 -4.70 3.00 1.42
CA ILE A 85 -5.12 4.17 2.21
C ILE A 85 -6.32 3.81 3.08
N SER A 86 -7.36 3.19 2.51
CA SER A 86 -8.55 2.80 3.29
C SER A 86 -8.21 1.80 4.40
N SER A 87 -7.34 0.83 4.13
CA SER A 87 -6.84 -0.12 5.13
C SER A 87 -6.08 0.58 6.27
N MET A 88 -5.18 1.51 5.94
CA MET A 88 -4.44 2.30 6.92
C MET A 88 -5.37 3.19 7.75
N THR A 89 -6.27 3.94 7.10
CA THR A 89 -7.25 4.78 7.80
C THR A 89 -8.11 3.95 8.75
N PHE A 90 -8.62 2.80 8.31
CA PHE A 90 -9.43 1.93 9.17
C PHE A 90 -8.65 1.38 10.36
N THR A 91 -7.43 0.89 10.13
CA THR A 91 -6.59 0.34 11.21
C THR A 91 -6.20 1.42 12.23
N TYR A 92 -5.82 2.62 11.78
CA TYR A 92 -5.52 3.74 12.67
C TYR A 92 -6.74 4.28 13.38
N PHE A 93 -7.90 4.34 12.72
CA PHE A 93 -9.15 4.74 13.35
C PHE A 93 -9.49 3.82 14.54
N ARG A 94 -9.33 2.50 14.37
CA ARG A 94 -9.53 1.55 15.47
C ARG A 94 -8.55 1.75 16.61
N VAL A 95 -7.27 1.97 16.30
CA VAL A 95 -6.25 2.26 17.31
C VAL A 95 -6.59 3.55 18.08
N GLY A 96 -6.97 4.61 17.36
CA GLY A 96 -7.37 5.88 17.97
C GLY A 96 -8.59 5.75 18.88
N ARG A 97 -9.59 4.97 18.47
CA ARG A 97 -10.78 4.70 19.30
C ARG A 97 -10.45 3.97 20.59
N GLU A 98 -9.60 2.93 20.54
CA GLU A 98 -9.20 2.24 21.76
C GLU A 98 -8.39 3.15 22.67
N LEU A 99 -7.44 3.92 22.13
CA LEU A 99 -6.63 4.84 22.95
C LEU A 99 -7.46 5.97 23.58
N TRP A 100 -8.58 6.34 22.97
CA TRP A 100 -9.50 7.35 23.54
C TRP A 100 -10.33 6.81 24.71
N GLY A 101 -10.67 5.52 24.70
CA GLY A 101 -11.55 4.89 25.70
C GLY A 101 -10.85 4.02 26.74
N SER A 102 -9.61 3.59 26.48
CA SER A 102 -8.83 2.74 27.39
C SER A 102 -7.86 3.54 28.24
N GLN A 103 -7.78 3.14 29.51
CA GLN A 103 -6.78 3.59 30.47
C GLN A 103 -5.40 3.47 29.81
N SER A 104 -4.70 4.60 29.60
CA SER A 104 -3.49 4.64 28.77
C SER A 104 -2.49 3.59 29.23
N ILE A 105 -1.88 2.85 28.30
CA ILE A 105 -0.81 1.89 28.59
C ILE A 105 0.35 2.67 29.22
N GLY A 106 0.42 2.63 30.56
CA GLY A 106 1.26 3.52 31.39
C GLY A 106 0.67 3.81 32.77
N GLU A 107 -0.66 3.73 32.95
CA GLU A 107 -1.26 3.78 34.28
C GLU A 107 -1.08 2.46 35.04
N CYS A 108 -0.78 2.54 36.34
CA CYS A 108 -0.67 1.38 37.22
C CYS A 108 -1.96 0.57 37.14
N THR A 109 -1.92 -0.57 36.44
CA THR A 109 -3.06 -1.48 36.36
C THR A 109 -3.43 -1.91 37.78
N ALA A 110 -4.72 -2.00 38.13
CA ALA A 110 -5.16 -2.45 39.45
C ALA A 110 -4.45 -3.75 39.91
N LYS A 111 -4.18 -4.68 38.97
CA LYS A 111 -3.40 -5.90 39.19
C LYS A 111 -1.93 -5.67 39.55
N GLN A 112 -1.29 -4.63 39.01
CA GLN A 112 0.07 -4.23 39.40
C GLN A 112 0.08 -3.58 40.78
N ILE A 113 -0.97 -2.82 41.12
CA ILE A 113 -1.10 -2.23 42.46
C ILE A 113 -1.29 -3.34 43.50
N GLU A 114 -2.16 -4.32 43.24
CA GLU A 114 -2.36 -5.49 44.11
C GLU A 114 -1.08 -6.31 44.30
N SER A 115 -0.31 -6.56 43.23
CA SER A 115 0.93 -7.35 43.33
C SER A 115 2.07 -6.63 44.04
N VAL A 116 2.07 -5.30 44.06
CA VAL A 116 2.98 -4.49 44.87
C VAL A 116 2.51 -4.46 46.33
N GLN A 117 1.20 -4.37 46.57
CA GLN A 117 0.64 -4.38 47.93
C GLN A 117 0.77 -5.73 48.63
N SER A 118 0.65 -6.85 47.90
CA SER A 118 0.80 -8.20 48.49
C SER A 118 2.23 -8.55 48.89
N LYS A 119 3.23 -7.75 48.47
CA LYS A 119 4.64 -7.90 48.84
C LYS A 119 5.05 -7.07 50.06
N ARG A 120 4.15 -6.26 50.61
CA ARG A 120 4.37 -5.46 51.82
C ARG A 120 3.65 -6.10 53.00
#